data_AF-A0A5J4PAT0-F1
#
_entry.id   AF-A0A5J4PAT0-F1
#
_cell.length_a   1.000
_cell.length_b   1.000
_cell.length_c   1.000
_cell.angle_alpha   90.00
_cell.angle_beta   90.00
_cell.angle_gamma   90.00
#
_symmetry.space_group_name_H-M   'P 1'
#
loop_
_entity.id
_entity.type
_entity.pdbx_description
1 polymer ?
#
loop_
_entity_poly.entity_id
_entity_poly.type
_entity_poly.pdbx_seq_one_letter_code
_entity_poly.pdbx_strand_id
1 'polypeptide(L)' 'MKYIASDYWKPRESIIPREKHLQTKAETFTIEGYKSLFRHFLARMRRKTKCYSKNVE' A
#
# COMPACT_ATOMS: atom_id res chain seq x y z
N MET A 1 -12.41 -8.87 -27.62
CA MET A 1 -11.45 -9.70 -26.85
C MET A 1 -11.64 -9.43 -25.37
N LYS A 2 -11.74 -10.47 -24.53
CA LYS A 2 -12.01 -10.34 -23.09
C LYS A 2 -10.68 -10.26 -22.34
N TYR A 3 -10.32 -9.08 -21.85
CA TYR A 3 -9.11 -8.85 -21.07
C TYR A 3 -9.30 -9.33 -19.63
N ILE A 4 -8.28 -9.99 -19.06
CA ILE A 4 -8.30 -10.49 -17.68
C ILE A 4 -7.27 -9.69 -16.89
N ALA A 5 -7.76 -8.93 -15.91
CA ALA A 5 -6.94 -8.17 -14.97
C ALA A 5 -6.49 -9.09 -13.83
N SER A 6 -5.19 -9.14 -13.57
CA SER A 6 -4.63 -9.82 -12.40
C SER A 6 -3.95 -8.80 -11.52
N ASP A 7 -4.15 -8.97 -10.21
CA ASP A 7 -3.27 -8.41 -9.20
C ASP A 7 -1.87 -9.01 -9.46
N TYR A 8 -0.81 -8.23 -9.23
CA TYR A 8 0.59 -8.44 -9.68
C TYR A 8 1.29 -9.74 -9.22
N TRP A 9 0.52 -10.73 -8.80
CA TRP A 9 0.92 -12.12 -8.73
C TRP A 9 1.27 -12.62 -10.13
N LYS A 10 2.45 -13.22 -10.33
CA LYS A 10 2.77 -13.92 -11.58
C LYS A 10 1.69 -14.99 -11.81
N PRO A 11 0.73 -14.80 -12.73
CA PRO A 11 -0.11 -15.90 -13.12
C PRO A 11 0.85 -16.86 -13.81
N ARG A 12 0.83 -18.14 -13.43
CA ARG A 12 1.57 -19.13 -14.22
C ARG A 12 1.05 -18.99 -15.65
N GLU A 13 1.95 -18.94 -16.63
CA GLU A 13 1.58 -18.83 -18.05
C GLU A 13 0.65 -19.97 -18.49
N SER A 14 0.59 -21.05 -17.69
CA SER A 14 -0.38 -22.15 -17.80
C SER A 14 -1.84 -21.76 -17.52
N ILE A 15 -2.12 -20.63 -16.85
CA ILE A 15 -3.46 -20.22 -16.40
C ILE A 15 -4.00 -19.07 -17.25
N ILE A 16 -3.16 -18.10 -17.63
CA ILE A 16 -3.58 -16.95 -18.44
C ILE A 16 -2.55 -16.70 -19.55
N PRO A 17 -2.95 -16.79 -20.83
CA PRO A 17 -2.09 -16.42 -21.95
C PRO A 17 -1.67 -14.96 -21.86
N ARG A 18 -0.37 -14.69 -22.09
CA ARG A 18 0.26 -13.35 -21.97
C ARG A 18 -0.46 -12.28 -22.79
N GLU A 19 -1.00 -12.65 -23.94
CA GLU A 19 -1.74 -11.78 -24.86
C GLU A 19 -3.08 -11.26 -24.30
N LYS A 20 -3.66 -11.95 -23.32
CA LYS A 20 -4.94 -11.60 -22.69
C LYS A 20 -4.77 -10.99 -21.29
N HIS A 21 -3.53 -10.97 -20.80
CA HIS A 21 -3.21 -10.54 -19.45
C HIS A 21 -2.92 -9.04 -19.41
N LEU A 22 -3.80 -8.28 -18.77
CA LEU A 22 -3.61 -6.86 -18.54
C LEU A 22 -3.17 -6.67 -17.08
N GLN A 23 -1.90 -6.34 -16.86
CA GLN A 23 -1.39 -6.03 -15.52
C GLN A 23 -1.86 -4.63 -15.11
N THR A 24 -2.98 -4.54 -14.39
CA THR A 24 -3.58 -3.25 -14.00
C THR A 24 -3.25 -2.83 -12.57
N LYS A 25 -2.63 -3.71 -11.77
CA LYS A 25 -2.53 -3.55 -10.30
C LYS A 25 -1.14 -3.88 -9.75
N ALA A 26 -0.10 -3.49 -10.48
CA ALA A 26 1.30 -3.61 -10.02
C ALA A 26 1.57 -2.89 -8.70
N GLU A 27 0.92 -1.75 -8.51
CA GLU A 27 1.26 -0.81 -7.44
C GLU A 27 0.18 -0.69 -6.38
N THR A 28 -0.91 -1.47 -6.47
CA THR A 28 -2.03 -1.37 -5.52
C THR A 28 -1.59 -1.69 -4.10
N PHE A 29 -0.77 -2.72 -3.93
CA PHE A 29 -0.15 -3.05 -2.65
C PHE A 29 0.72 -1.90 -2.10
N THR A 30 1.47 -1.24 -2.98
CA THR A 30 2.30 -0.08 -2.64
C THR A 30 1.43 1.10 -2.20
N ILE A 31 0.40 1.45 -2.96
CA ILE A 31 -0.54 2.54 -2.66
C ILE A 31 -1.26 2.29 -1.34
N GLU A 32 -1.69 1.05 -1.08
CA GLU A 32 -2.33 0.67 0.18
C GLU A 32 -1.37 0.75 1.37
N GLY A 33 -0.12 0.29 1.20
CA GLY A 33 0.95 0.44 2.18
C GLY A 33 1.22 1.91 2.53
N TYR A 34 1.37 2.77 1.52
CA TYR A 34 1.55 4.22 1.72
C TYR A 34 0.35 4.87 2.40
N LYS A 35 -0.88 4.51 2.00
CA LYS A 35 -2.11 5.00 2.67
C LYS A 35 -2.16 4.59 4.14
N SER A 36 -1.72 3.38 4.48
CA SER A 36 -1.66 2.90 5.86
C SER A 36 -0.64 3.70 6.68
N LEU A 37 0.58 3.85 6.16
CA LEU A 37 1.65 4.62 6.81
C LEU A 37 1.24 6.08 7.04
N PHE A 38 0.64 6.71 6.03
CA PHE A 38 0.18 8.09 6.12
C PHE A 38 -0.86 8.28 7.22
N ARG A 39 -1.86 7.39 7.30
CA ARG A 39 -2.87 7.42 8.38
C ARG A 39 -2.24 7.25 9.76
N HIS A 40 -1.31 6.31 9.92
CA HIS A 40 -0.60 6.11 11.20
C HIS A 40 0.21 7.34 11.62
N PHE A 41 0.90 7.97 10.68
CA PHE A 41 1.71 9.16 10.94
C PHE A 41 0.84 10.33 11.38
N LEU A 42 -0.24 10.61 10.64
CA LEU A 42 -1.20 11.66 11.00
C LEU A 42 -1.85 11.42 12.37
N ALA A 43 -2.22 10.17 12.67
CA ALA A 43 -2.76 9.81 13.99
C ALA A 43 -1.74 10.05 15.12
N ARG A 44 -0.44 9.87 14.86
CA ARG A 44 0.62 10.17 15.83
C ARG A 44 0.74 11.67 16.08
N MET A 45 0.63 12.50 15.04
CA MET A 45 0.67 13.96 15.19
C MET A 45 -0.52 14.52 15.99
N ARG A 46 -1.68 13.85 15.93
CA ARG A 46 -2.88 14.24 16.68
C ARG A 46 -2.80 13.91 18.18
N ARG A 47 -1.91 13.01 18.61
CA ARG A 47 -1.69 12.75 20.04
C ARG A 47 -0.87 13.90 20.62
N LYS A 48 -1.37 14.55 21.68
CA LYS A 48 -0.56 15.48 22.47
C LYS A 48 0.68 14.72 22.92
N THR A 49 1.86 15.14 22.47
CA THR A 49 3.12 14.64 23.02
C THR A 49 3.10 14.90 24.52
N LYS A 50 3.59 13.94 25.32
CA LYS A 50 3.68 14.14 26.77
C LYS A 50 4.54 15.38 27.00
N CYS A 51 3.98 16.44 27.54
CA CYS A 51 4.73 17.62 27.95
C CYS A 51 5.55 17.22 29.19
N TYR A 52 6.76 16.69 28.97
CA TYR A 52 7.76 16.59 30.02
C TYR A 52 8.50 17.92 30.09
N SER A 53 8.13 18.79 31.01
CA SER A 53 9.03 19.84 31.48
C SER A 53 10.12 19.14 32.28
N LYS A 54 11.34 19.07 31.73
CA LYS A 54 12.50 18.73 32.56
C LYS A 54 12.74 19.94 33.46
N ASN A 55 12.51 19.78 34.77
CA ASN A 55 12.99 20.75 35.74
C ASN A 55 14.53 20.69 35.68
N VAL A 56 15.16 21.81 35.39
CA VAL A 56 16.61 21.98 35.49
C VAL A 56 16.80 22.62 36.86
N GLU A 57 16.97 21.77 37.86
CA GLU A 57 17.40 22.19 39.20
C GLU A 57 18.94 22.32 39.21
#